data_AF-A0A166B6P9-F1
#
_entry.id   AF-A0A166B6P9-F1
#
_cell.length_a   1.000
_cell.length_b   1.000
_cell.length_c   1.000
_cell.angle_alpha   90.00
_cell.angle_beta   90.00
_cell.angle_gamma   90.00
#
_symmetry.space_group_name_H-M   'P 1'
#
loop_
_entity.id
_entity.type
_entity.pdbx_description
1 polymer ?
#
loop_
_entity_poly.entity_id
_entity_poly.type
_entity_poly.pdbx_seq_one_letter_code
_entity_poly.pdbx_strand_id
1 'polypeptide(L)'
;MNYLKRDDNTQRIFLTESALNVEDILKEKYDYIWDAINDENFILKSPECNLFKELLYDNKVVGFCSYDFSRQFMTVALNNIYILPNFRRKGIFYRELKKIIETHQKPSIVEPTHLIVEILIKYGFAQKINDNIVVSAIEFVIPGHNVITDCDYNDSEELSTHFYDLNMSASIHFLDLKNASIAYSSPLNYDIIHYNALENRAKIDEDYIKEIQKYFIENEEEILNLVQELEEGLPLKKYTLDEIIGEDDELSFYMETLLDDAHTNYAKLLKIKEQIRNEYEEEKLLDESLLIRLEYLLNDNKTPTITSHSETCPYCNMPTDNHDRFCHFCGLKLI
;
A
#
# COMPACT_ATOMS: atom_id res chain seq x y z
N MET A 1 -7.05 5.17 -33.01
CA MET A 1 -6.37 4.35 -31.98
C MET A 1 -7.08 3.01 -31.93
N ASN A 2 -6.38 1.92 -32.24
CA ASN A 2 -6.93 0.56 -32.15
C ASN A 2 -6.62 0.02 -30.75
N TYR A 3 -7.60 0.06 -29.85
CA TYR A 3 -7.45 -0.48 -28.51
C TYR A 3 -7.45 -2.00 -28.54
N LEU A 4 -6.59 -2.61 -27.71
CA LEU A 4 -6.71 -4.04 -27.41
C LEU A 4 -8.04 -4.28 -26.67
N LYS A 5 -8.77 -5.32 -27.08
CA LYS A 5 -10.06 -5.70 -26.49
C LYS A 5 -9.97 -7.03 -25.74
N ARG A 6 -10.73 -7.15 -24.65
CA ARG A 6 -10.95 -8.37 -23.88
C ARG A 6 -12.43 -8.72 -23.97
N ASP A 7 -12.78 -9.70 -24.81
CA ASP A 7 -14.18 -9.99 -25.15
C ASP A 7 -15.03 -10.44 -23.95
N ASP A 8 -14.39 -11.04 -22.95
CA ASP A 8 -14.96 -11.48 -21.67
C ASP A 8 -14.74 -10.47 -20.53
N ASN A 9 -14.18 -9.30 -20.83
CA ASN A 9 -13.79 -8.26 -19.88
C ASN A 9 -12.85 -8.77 -18.76
N THR A 10 -12.11 -9.85 -18.99
CA THR A 10 -11.10 -10.33 -18.04
C THR A 10 -9.81 -9.53 -18.19
N GLN A 11 -9.31 -9.03 -17.05
CA GLN A 11 -8.03 -8.34 -16.99
C GLN A 11 -6.91 -9.37 -17.11
N ARG A 12 -5.96 -9.15 -18.01
CA ARG A 12 -4.73 -9.93 -18.00
C ARG A 12 -3.84 -9.45 -16.85
N ILE A 13 -3.35 -10.41 -16.07
CA ILE A 13 -2.40 -10.21 -14.98
C ILE A 13 -1.13 -10.97 -15.33
N PHE A 14 0.01 -10.30 -15.19
CA PHE A 14 1.33 -10.93 -15.22
C PHE A 14 1.85 -10.87 -13.79
N LEU A 15 2.10 -12.05 -13.20
CA LEU A 15 2.59 -12.19 -11.83
C LEU A 15 3.77 -13.15 -11.84
N THR A 16 4.86 -12.77 -11.17
CA THR A 16 6.05 -13.60 -11.01
C THR A 16 6.77 -13.25 -9.70
N GLU A 17 7.54 -14.20 -9.17
CA GLU A 17 8.43 -13.98 -8.04
C GLU A 17 9.70 -13.21 -8.45
N SER A 18 10.05 -13.20 -9.74
CA SER A 18 11.12 -12.37 -10.30
C SER A 18 10.63 -10.98 -10.69
N ALA A 19 11.54 -10.06 -10.98
CA ALA A 19 11.18 -8.76 -11.55
C ALA A 19 10.64 -8.89 -12.98
N LEU A 20 9.52 -8.22 -13.28
CA LEU A 20 8.99 -7.93 -14.61
C LEU A 20 9.43 -6.53 -15.03
N ASN A 21 9.89 -6.38 -16.26
CA ASN A 21 10.12 -5.06 -16.85
C ASN A 21 8.80 -4.50 -17.43
N VAL A 22 8.32 -3.40 -16.86
CA VAL A 22 7.06 -2.73 -17.24
C VAL A 22 7.16 -2.19 -18.67
N GLU A 23 8.30 -1.59 -19.03
CA GLU A 23 8.53 -1.00 -20.34
C GLU A 23 8.50 -2.05 -21.46
N ASP A 24 9.12 -3.22 -21.25
CA ASP A 24 9.10 -4.33 -22.20
C ASP A 24 7.67 -4.83 -22.43
N ILE A 25 6.88 -5.01 -21.36
CA ILE A 25 5.47 -5.42 -21.47
C ILE A 25 4.67 -4.41 -22.28
N LEU A 26 4.86 -3.11 -22.02
CA LEU A 26 4.16 -2.04 -22.73
C LEU A 26 4.54 -2.01 -24.22
N LYS A 27 5.83 -2.05 -24.55
CA LYS A 27 6.30 -2.04 -25.94
C LYS A 27 5.85 -3.25 -26.73
N GLU A 28 5.86 -4.44 -26.13
CA GLU A 28 5.51 -5.68 -26.82
C GLU A 28 3.99 -5.86 -27.01
N LYS A 29 3.19 -5.44 -26.03
CA LYS A 29 1.77 -5.84 -25.94
C LYS A 29 0.79 -4.68 -25.95
N TYR A 30 1.24 -3.47 -25.64
CA TYR A 30 0.40 -2.28 -25.47
C TYR A 30 1.07 -1.02 -26.06
N ASP A 31 1.55 -1.12 -27.30
CA ASP A 31 2.26 -0.05 -28.04
C ASP A 31 1.55 1.31 -27.94
N TYR A 32 0.23 1.34 -28.11
CA TYR A 32 -0.57 2.57 -28.02
C TYR A 32 -0.60 3.21 -26.62
N ILE A 33 -0.38 2.42 -25.56
CA ILE A 33 -0.22 2.94 -24.19
C ILE A 33 1.19 3.48 -24.01
N TRP A 34 2.19 2.76 -24.56
CA TRP A 34 3.58 3.21 -24.55
C TRP A 34 3.75 4.54 -25.29
N ASP A 35 3.18 4.67 -26.49
CA ASP A 35 3.19 5.92 -27.27
C ASP A 35 2.56 7.06 -26.48
N ALA A 36 1.43 6.82 -25.82
CA ALA A 36 0.75 7.84 -25.03
C ALA A 36 1.53 8.24 -23.77
N ILE A 37 2.24 7.30 -23.13
CA ILE A 37 3.19 7.60 -22.05
C ILE A 37 4.27 8.55 -22.54
N ASN A 38 4.87 8.27 -23.70
CA ASN A 38 5.94 9.10 -24.28
C ASN A 38 5.42 10.47 -24.70
N ASP A 39 4.24 10.54 -25.34
CA ASP A 39 3.62 11.79 -25.76
C ASP A 39 3.33 12.73 -24.58
N GLU A 40 2.97 12.16 -23.43
CA GLU A 40 2.72 12.91 -22.19
C GLU A 40 3.97 13.13 -21.34
N ASN A 41 5.14 12.61 -21.76
CA ASN A 41 6.36 12.54 -20.94
C ASN A 41 6.09 11.96 -19.55
N PHE A 42 5.21 10.96 -19.48
CA PHE A 42 4.93 10.25 -18.23
C PHE A 42 6.13 9.39 -17.86
N ILE A 43 6.55 9.47 -16.59
CA ILE A 43 7.73 8.75 -16.11
C ILE A 43 7.26 7.57 -15.27
N LEU A 44 7.68 6.37 -15.68
CA LEU A 44 7.54 5.16 -14.87
C LEU A 44 8.42 5.33 -13.63
N LYS A 45 7.80 5.28 -12.45
CA LYS A 45 8.51 5.44 -11.17
C LYS A 45 9.40 4.24 -10.89
N SER A 46 8.84 3.04 -11.09
CA SER A 46 9.58 1.79 -11.04
C SER A 46 9.49 1.06 -12.37
N PRO A 47 10.60 0.88 -13.11
CA PRO A 47 10.59 0.09 -14.35
C PRO A 47 10.42 -1.41 -14.08
N GLU A 48 10.70 -1.86 -12.85
CA GLU A 48 10.57 -3.25 -12.42
C GLU A 48 9.38 -3.41 -11.45
N CYS A 49 8.71 -4.56 -11.49
CA CYS A 49 7.60 -4.90 -10.60
C CYS A 49 7.41 -6.43 -10.48
N ASN A 50 6.66 -6.90 -9.49
CA ASN A 50 6.25 -8.31 -9.41
C ASN A 50 4.91 -8.59 -10.09
N LEU A 51 4.04 -7.57 -10.15
CA LEU A 51 2.70 -7.69 -10.70
C LEU A 51 2.44 -6.56 -11.69
N PHE A 52 2.14 -6.91 -12.94
CA PHE A 52 1.58 -5.99 -13.95
C PHE A 52 0.13 -6.37 -14.24
N LYS A 53 -0.77 -5.39 -14.24
CA LYS A 53 -2.21 -5.63 -14.44
C LYS A 53 -2.83 -4.62 -15.40
N GLU A 54 -3.66 -5.12 -16.30
CA GLU A 54 -4.44 -4.29 -17.23
C GLU A 54 -5.56 -3.51 -16.51
N LEU A 55 -5.77 -2.26 -16.92
CA LEU A 55 -6.96 -1.47 -16.57
C LEU A 55 -7.95 -1.47 -17.72
N LEU A 56 -9.19 -1.91 -17.44
CA LEU A 56 -10.24 -2.04 -18.45
C LEU A 56 -11.33 -0.96 -18.33
N TYR A 57 -11.85 -0.53 -19.48
CA TYR A 57 -13.08 0.25 -19.60
C TYR A 57 -13.81 -0.12 -20.89
N ASP A 58 -15.07 -0.53 -20.79
CA ASP A 58 -15.89 -1.03 -21.92
C ASP A 58 -15.15 -2.07 -22.78
N ASN A 59 -14.62 -3.12 -22.13
CA ASN A 59 -13.87 -4.22 -22.73
C ASN A 59 -12.56 -3.81 -23.44
N LYS A 60 -12.11 -2.56 -23.29
CA LYS A 60 -10.85 -2.06 -23.85
C LYS A 60 -9.80 -1.96 -22.77
N VAL A 61 -8.58 -2.33 -23.10
CA VAL A 61 -7.41 -2.04 -22.26
C VAL A 61 -7.07 -0.55 -22.44
N VAL A 62 -7.19 0.22 -21.37
CA VAL A 62 -7.10 1.68 -21.39
C VAL A 62 -6.01 2.22 -20.47
N GLY A 63 -5.22 1.33 -19.89
CA GLY A 63 -4.18 1.66 -18.94
C GLY A 63 -3.62 0.41 -18.29
N PHE A 64 -2.76 0.61 -17.31
CA PHE A 64 -2.22 -0.44 -16.47
C PHE A 64 -1.93 0.10 -15.07
N CYS A 65 -1.76 -0.85 -14.15
CA CYS A 65 -1.14 -0.63 -12.87
C CYS A 65 -0.05 -1.69 -12.65
N SER A 66 0.96 -1.34 -11.86
CA SER A 66 1.98 -2.28 -11.43
C SER A 66 2.20 -2.20 -9.93
N TYR A 67 2.55 -3.33 -9.33
CA TYR A 67 2.75 -3.45 -7.90
C TYR A 67 4.02 -4.22 -7.58
N ASP A 68 4.65 -3.81 -6.48
CA ASP A 68 5.53 -4.70 -5.73
C ASP A 68 4.67 -5.50 -4.76
N PHE A 69 4.85 -6.81 -4.80
CA PHE A 69 4.02 -7.74 -4.07
C PHE A 69 4.91 -8.60 -3.17
N SER A 70 4.75 -8.45 -1.86
CA SER A 70 5.37 -9.35 -0.91
C SER A 70 4.39 -10.44 -0.52
N ARG A 71 4.60 -11.65 -1.08
CA ARG A 71 3.89 -12.86 -0.63
C ARG A 71 4.08 -13.13 0.86
N GLN A 72 5.23 -12.77 1.42
CA GLN A 72 5.54 -13.06 2.82
C GLN A 72 4.71 -12.21 3.79
N PHE A 73 4.29 -11.02 3.36
CA PHE A 73 3.59 -10.06 4.22
C PHE A 73 2.18 -9.74 3.71
N MET A 74 1.76 -10.35 2.60
CA MET A 74 0.52 -10.02 1.88
C MET A 74 0.31 -8.52 1.64
N THR A 75 1.42 -7.80 1.54
CA THR A 75 1.44 -6.37 1.26
C THR A 75 1.56 -6.15 -0.24
N VAL A 76 0.94 -5.07 -0.68
CA VAL A 76 0.94 -4.67 -2.08
C VAL A 76 1.17 -3.18 -2.16
N ALA A 77 2.26 -2.80 -2.82
CA ALA A 77 2.63 -1.40 -3.01
C ALA A 77 2.33 -1.00 -4.45
N LEU A 78 1.47 0.00 -4.67
CA LEU A 78 1.19 0.54 -5.99
C LEU A 78 2.36 1.40 -6.46
N ASN A 79 3.08 0.92 -7.48
CA ASN A 79 4.28 1.60 -7.99
C ASN A 79 3.96 2.50 -9.18
N ASN A 80 3.27 1.95 -10.17
CA ASN A 80 2.88 2.70 -11.36
C ASN A 80 1.38 2.57 -11.57
N ILE A 81 0.76 3.68 -11.97
CA ILE A 81 -0.55 3.67 -12.57
C ILE A 81 -0.57 4.64 -13.73
N TYR A 82 -1.02 4.16 -14.87
CA TYR A 82 -1.27 5.00 -16.03
C TYR A 82 -2.63 4.65 -16.63
N ILE A 83 -3.42 5.69 -16.87
CA ILE A 83 -4.70 5.61 -17.56
C ILE A 83 -4.64 6.62 -18.70
N LEU A 84 -4.99 6.17 -19.91
CA LEU A 84 -5.05 7.01 -21.10
C LEU A 84 -5.91 8.27 -20.83
N PRO A 85 -5.52 9.45 -21.34
CA PRO A 85 -6.13 10.74 -21.00
C PRO A 85 -7.66 10.76 -21.06
N ASN A 86 -8.23 10.21 -22.15
CA ASN A 86 -9.67 10.18 -22.40
C ASN A 86 -10.47 9.32 -21.39
N PHE A 87 -9.80 8.51 -20.57
CA PHE A 87 -10.41 7.59 -19.62
C PHE A 87 -10.17 7.97 -18.14
N ARG A 88 -9.30 8.94 -17.83
CA ARG A 88 -8.94 9.30 -16.43
C ARG A 88 -10.13 9.68 -15.55
N ARG A 89 -11.17 10.30 -16.12
CA ARG A 89 -12.38 10.72 -15.40
C ARG A 89 -13.46 9.65 -15.28
N LYS A 90 -13.16 8.40 -15.63
CA LYS A 90 -14.12 7.29 -15.64
C LYS A 90 -14.12 6.46 -14.35
N GLY A 91 -13.47 6.95 -13.29
CA GLY A 91 -13.41 6.26 -11.99
C GLY A 91 -12.58 4.96 -12.00
N ILE A 92 -11.75 4.75 -13.02
CA ILE A 92 -10.95 3.53 -13.18
C ILE A 92 -9.97 3.36 -12.03
N PHE A 93 -9.24 4.43 -11.68
CA PHE A 93 -8.30 4.39 -10.55
C PHE A 93 -9.00 4.03 -9.24
N TYR A 94 -10.14 4.64 -8.95
CA TYR A 94 -10.91 4.33 -7.74
C TYR A 94 -11.34 2.87 -7.68
N ARG A 95 -11.87 2.33 -8.78
CA ARG A 95 -12.29 0.92 -8.82
C ARG A 95 -11.11 -0.04 -8.61
N GLU A 96 -9.96 0.30 -9.17
CA GLU A 96 -8.74 -0.48 -8.98
C GLU A 96 -8.26 -0.41 -7.53
N LEU A 97 -8.17 0.79 -6.96
CA LEU A 97 -7.78 1.02 -5.58
C LEU A 97 -8.72 0.30 -4.60
N LYS A 98 -10.04 0.45 -4.78
CA LYS A 98 -11.04 -0.22 -3.95
C LYS A 98 -10.88 -1.74 -4.00
N LYS A 99 -10.69 -2.30 -5.20
CA LYS A 99 -10.47 -3.75 -5.37
C LYS A 99 -9.22 -4.21 -4.61
N ILE A 100 -8.15 -3.42 -4.62
CA ILE A 100 -6.91 -3.78 -3.93
C ILE A 100 -7.09 -3.74 -2.41
N ILE A 101 -7.75 -2.70 -1.89
CA ILE A 101 -8.09 -2.59 -0.46
C ILE A 101 -8.98 -3.76 -0.03
N GLU A 102 -9.94 -4.15 -0.86
CA GLU A 102 -10.80 -5.31 -0.59
C GLU A 102 -10.03 -6.63 -0.60
N THR A 103 -8.93 -6.75 -1.35
CA THR A 103 -8.23 -8.04 -1.52
C THR A 103 -6.92 -8.17 -0.74
N HIS A 104 -6.34 -7.07 -0.27
CA HIS A 104 -5.04 -7.05 0.41
C HIS A 104 -5.12 -6.28 1.72
N GLN A 105 -4.30 -6.68 2.69
CA GLN A 105 -4.50 -6.27 4.08
C GLN A 105 -3.84 -4.93 4.45
N LYS A 106 -2.74 -4.56 3.77
CA LYS A 106 -2.06 -3.27 3.95
C LYS A 106 -1.62 -2.75 2.57
N PRO A 107 -2.53 -2.19 1.76
CA PRO A 107 -2.13 -1.58 0.51
C PRO A 107 -1.36 -0.29 0.79
N SER A 108 -0.31 -0.06 0.04
CA SER A 108 0.44 1.20 0.08
C SER A 108 0.59 1.79 -1.32
N ILE A 109 0.97 3.07 -1.39
CA ILE A 109 1.24 3.76 -2.65
C ILE A 109 2.66 4.30 -2.61
N VAL A 110 3.49 3.87 -3.56
CA VAL A 110 4.85 4.38 -3.70
C VAL A 110 4.79 5.76 -4.35
N GLU A 111 5.32 6.75 -3.63
CA GLU A 111 5.47 8.13 -4.05
C GLU A 111 4.18 8.73 -4.64
N PRO A 112 3.08 8.83 -3.89
CA PRO A 112 1.85 9.40 -4.42
C PRO A 112 2.07 10.83 -4.93
N THR A 113 1.57 11.14 -6.12
CA THR A 113 1.56 12.53 -6.60
C THR A 113 0.47 13.32 -5.89
N HIS A 114 0.54 14.65 -5.90
CA HIS A 114 -0.50 15.51 -5.31
C HIS A 114 -1.88 15.18 -5.88
N LEU A 115 -1.96 14.93 -7.20
CA LEU A 115 -3.21 14.48 -7.83
C LEU A 115 -3.76 13.19 -7.19
N ILE A 116 -2.92 12.19 -6.92
CA ILE A 116 -3.37 10.94 -6.29
C ILE A 116 -3.92 11.23 -4.90
N VAL A 117 -3.25 12.07 -4.12
CA VAL A 117 -3.70 12.46 -2.77
C VAL A 117 -5.04 13.19 -2.82
N GLU A 118 -5.24 14.16 -3.72
CA GLU A 118 -6.52 14.83 -3.91
C GLU A 118 -7.64 13.85 -4.34
N ILE A 119 -7.28 12.79 -5.07
CA ILE A 119 -8.23 11.73 -5.39
C ILE A 119 -8.58 10.89 -4.15
N LEU A 120 -7.61 10.55 -3.29
CA LEU A 120 -7.86 9.84 -2.03
C LEU A 120 -8.80 10.65 -1.13
N ILE A 121 -8.57 11.96 -1.01
CA ILE A 121 -9.43 12.88 -0.26
C ILE A 121 -10.85 12.86 -0.82
N LYS A 122 -10.98 12.98 -2.14
CA LYS A 122 -12.28 12.96 -2.81
C LYS A 122 -13.10 11.69 -2.53
N TYR A 123 -12.43 10.54 -2.35
CA TYR A 123 -13.08 9.27 -2.11
C TYR A 123 -13.19 8.89 -0.62
N GLY A 124 -12.74 9.76 0.28
CA GLY A 124 -12.80 9.52 1.72
C GLY A 124 -11.76 8.54 2.24
N PHE A 125 -10.69 8.27 1.48
CA PHE A 125 -9.53 7.48 1.94
C PHE A 125 -8.44 8.35 2.56
N ALA A 126 -8.61 9.66 2.52
CA ALA A 126 -7.71 10.62 3.13
C ALA A 126 -8.49 11.86 3.55
N GLN A 127 -7.96 12.64 4.48
CA GLN A 127 -8.59 13.84 5.00
C GLN A 127 -7.55 14.93 5.26
N LYS A 128 -7.90 16.18 4.92
CA LYS A 128 -7.10 17.35 5.31
C LYS A 128 -7.28 17.62 6.79
N ILE A 129 -6.18 17.67 7.55
CA ILE A 129 -6.19 18.07 8.97
C ILE A 129 -5.92 19.57 9.13
N ASN A 130 -5.23 20.16 8.16
CA ASN A 130 -5.14 21.61 7.99
C ASN A 130 -5.07 21.95 6.49
N ASP A 131 -4.78 23.20 6.14
CA ASP A 131 -4.78 23.66 4.74
C ASP A 131 -3.80 22.88 3.84
N ASN A 132 -2.68 22.40 4.40
CA ASN A 132 -1.60 21.77 3.66
C ASN A 132 -1.46 20.27 3.96
N ILE A 133 -1.74 19.84 5.19
CA ILE A 133 -1.45 18.48 5.63
C ILE A 133 -2.66 17.58 5.46
N VAL A 134 -2.38 16.42 4.89
CA VAL A 134 -3.33 15.33 4.65
C VAL A 134 -2.90 14.11 5.45
N VAL A 135 -3.87 13.47 6.08
CA VAL A 135 -3.76 12.14 6.67
C VAL A 135 -4.45 11.15 5.74
N SER A 136 -3.84 10.01 5.49
CA SER A 136 -4.33 8.97 4.59
C SER A 136 -4.54 7.65 5.32
N ALA A 137 -5.65 6.96 5.06
CA ALA A 137 -5.87 5.58 5.45
C ALA A 137 -4.90 4.61 4.76
N ILE A 138 -4.38 5.02 3.60
CA ILE A 138 -3.48 4.22 2.77
C ILE A 138 -2.09 4.77 2.95
N GLU A 139 -1.17 3.88 3.34
CA GLU A 139 0.20 4.24 3.63
C GLU A 139 0.96 4.66 2.36
N PHE A 140 1.85 5.63 2.51
CA PHE A 140 2.70 6.16 1.45
C PHE A 140 4.14 5.76 1.67
N VAL A 141 4.76 5.20 0.63
CA VAL A 141 6.13 4.73 0.68
C VAL A 141 7.05 5.73 -0.04
N ILE A 142 8.14 6.09 0.63
CA ILE A 142 9.21 6.95 0.12
C ILE A 142 10.47 6.07 -0.03
N PRO A 143 10.86 5.70 -1.26
CA PRO A 143 12.10 4.97 -1.49
C PRO A 143 13.30 5.74 -0.93
N GLY A 144 14.25 5.05 -0.29
CA GLY A 144 15.35 5.72 0.40
C GLY A 144 16.21 6.65 -0.46
N HIS A 145 16.34 6.36 -1.76
CA HIS A 145 17.06 7.23 -2.71
C HIS A 145 16.33 8.54 -3.05
N ASN A 146 15.05 8.65 -2.69
CA ASN A 146 14.21 9.83 -2.88
C ASN A 146 13.86 10.53 -1.57
N VAL A 147 14.39 10.06 -0.43
CA VAL A 147 14.25 10.72 0.87
C VAL A 147 15.12 11.99 0.90
N ILE A 148 14.50 13.10 1.29
CA ILE A 148 15.16 14.35 1.64
C ILE A 148 14.93 14.58 3.13
N THR A 149 15.96 14.98 3.86
CA THR A 149 15.87 15.27 5.29
C THR A 149 16.31 16.69 5.59
N ASP A 150 15.73 17.29 6.64
CA ASP A 150 16.14 18.59 7.17
C ASP A 150 17.34 18.52 8.13
N CYS A 151 17.72 17.30 8.53
CA CYS A 151 18.88 17.01 9.38
C CYS A 151 19.87 16.05 8.70
N ASP A 152 21.06 15.88 9.29
CA ASP A 152 22.04 14.86 8.90
C ASP A 152 21.50 13.45 9.21
N TYR A 153 20.52 13.00 8.45
CA TYR A 153 19.98 11.65 8.48
C TYR A 153 20.57 10.88 7.30
N ASN A 154 21.42 9.92 7.61
CA ASN A 154 22.27 9.24 6.63
C ASN A 154 21.84 7.79 6.43
N ASP A 155 20.53 7.54 6.51
CA ASP A 155 19.95 6.24 6.20
C ASP A 155 19.34 6.27 4.82
N SER A 156 19.83 5.40 3.94
CA SER A 156 19.23 5.14 2.63
C SER A 156 18.00 4.24 2.74
N GLU A 157 17.35 4.23 3.90
CA GLU A 157 16.23 3.36 4.19
C GLU A 157 14.94 3.90 3.56
N GLU A 158 14.09 2.97 3.16
CA GLU A 158 12.74 3.28 2.75
C GLU A 158 11.94 3.77 3.97
N LEU A 159 11.18 4.84 3.78
CA LEU A 159 10.30 5.39 4.80
C LEU A 159 8.84 5.17 4.41
N SER A 160 8.02 4.97 5.42
CA SER A 160 6.58 4.78 5.25
C SER A 160 5.81 5.76 6.12
N THR A 161 4.71 6.31 5.60
CA THR A 161 3.98 7.39 6.27
C THR A 161 2.54 7.50 5.81
N HIS A 162 1.65 7.95 6.71
CA HIS A 162 0.27 8.30 6.40
C HIS A 162 0.09 9.77 6.02
N PHE A 163 1.16 10.56 5.99
CA PHE A 163 1.09 12.01 5.91
C PHE A 163 1.60 12.57 4.58
N TYR A 164 0.90 13.58 4.06
CA TYR A 164 1.28 14.29 2.86
C TYR A 164 1.08 15.79 3.01
N ASP A 165 2.05 16.57 2.54
CA ASP A 165 2.01 18.02 2.47
C ASP A 165 1.68 18.46 1.03
N LEU A 166 0.52 19.10 0.85
CA LEU A 166 0.01 19.60 -0.42
C LEU A 166 0.73 20.85 -0.93
N ASN A 167 1.32 21.64 -0.04
CA ASN A 167 2.10 22.81 -0.44
C ASN A 167 3.47 22.38 -0.97
N MET A 168 4.12 21.42 -0.29
CA MET A 168 5.37 20.81 -0.77
C MET A 168 5.13 19.83 -1.94
N SER A 169 3.91 19.31 -2.09
CA SER A 169 3.64 18.11 -2.90
C SER A 169 4.60 16.99 -2.51
N ALA A 170 4.56 16.58 -1.24
CA ALA A 170 5.49 15.60 -0.67
C ALA A 170 4.81 14.71 0.38
N SER A 171 5.05 13.40 0.34
CA SER A 171 4.90 12.58 1.53
C SER A 171 5.89 13.04 2.60
N ILE A 172 5.44 13.16 3.85
CA ILE A 172 6.24 13.64 4.99
C ILE A 172 6.26 12.57 6.09
N HIS A 173 7.40 12.36 6.73
CA HIS A 173 7.60 11.39 7.81
C HIS A 173 8.36 12.08 8.96
N PHE A 174 7.94 11.83 10.20
CA PHE A 174 8.57 12.41 11.38
C PHE A 174 9.60 11.44 11.93
N LEU A 175 10.88 11.75 11.76
CA LEU A 175 12.00 10.89 12.22
C LEU A 175 12.12 10.91 13.74
N ASP A 176 11.87 12.07 14.34
CA ASP A 176 11.84 12.25 15.79
C ASP A 176 10.92 13.41 16.14
N LEU A 177 9.76 13.11 16.71
CA LEU A 177 8.81 14.12 17.18
C LEU A 177 9.40 15.02 18.29
N LYS A 178 10.39 14.54 19.06
CA LYS A 178 11.05 15.32 20.13
C LYS A 178 12.18 16.19 19.62
N ASN A 179 12.92 15.73 18.61
CA ASN A 179 14.03 16.48 18.02
C ASN A 179 13.66 17.24 16.75
N ALA A 180 12.39 17.22 16.34
CA ALA A 180 11.87 18.08 15.28
C ALA A 180 12.63 17.86 13.95
N SER A 181 12.79 16.61 13.54
CA SER A 181 13.32 16.29 12.21
C SER A 181 12.24 15.63 11.36
N ILE A 182 12.10 16.13 10.14
CA ILE A 182 11.18 15.57 9.14
C ILE A 182 11.96 15.11 7.92
N ALA A 183 11.62 13.90 7.49
CA ALA A 183 11.96 13.39 6.19
C ALA A 183 10.79 13.62 5.23
N TYR A 184 11.09 13.91 3.97
CA TYR A 184 10.06 14.08 2.95
C TYR A 184 10.56 13.64 1.58
N SER A 185 9.62 13.23 0.74
CA SER A 185 9.92 12.74 -0.62
C SER A 185 10.44 13.85 -1.54
N SER A 186 11.33 13.48 -2.46
CA SER A 186 11.77 14.33 -3.58
C SER A 186 10.59 14.74 -4.48
N PRO A 187 10.67 15.91 -5.15
CA PRO A 187 9.57 16.38 -5.99
C PRO A 187 9.39 15.47 -7.21
N LEU A 188 8.17 14.99 -7.43
CA LEU A 188 7.83 14.14 -8.56
C LEU A 188 7.58 14.97 -9.81
N ASN A 189 7.97 14.46 -10.98
CA ASN A 189 7.86 15.20 -12.24
C ASN A 189 6.43 15.69 -12.54
N TYR A 190 5.42 14.89 -12.24
CA TYR A 190 4.03 15.31 -12.37
C TYR A 190 3.72 16.55 -11.52
N ASP A 191 4.20 16.58 -10.28
CA ASP A 191 3.96 17.68 -9.35
C ASP A 191 4.80 18.92 -9.66
N ILE A 192 5.99 18.74 -10.24
CA ILE A 192 6.77 19.84 -10.82
C ILE A 192 6.00 20.53 -11.94
N ILE A 193 5.40 19.75 -12.84
CA ILE A 193 4.70 20.28 -14.03
C ILE A 193 3.33 20.86 -13.69
N HIS A 194 2.58 20.23 -12.78
CA HIS A 194 1.16 20.54 -12.57
C HIS A 194 0.84 21.24 -11.25
N TYR A 195 1.76 21.21 -10.27
CA TYR A 195 1.54 21.75 -8.92
C TYR A 195 2.65 22.71 -8.46
N ASN A 196 3.56 23.11 -9.35
CA ASN A 196 4.67 24.02 -9.07
C ASN A 196 5.53 23.58 -7.87
N ALA A 197 5.71 22.26 -7.69
CA ALA A 197 6.35 21.70 -6.50
C ALA A 197 7.73 22.33 -6.20
N LEU A 198 8.55 22.60 -7.23
CA LEU A 198 9.85 23.26 -7.04
C LEU A 198 9.73 24.68 -6.50
N GLU A 199 8.78 25.47 -7.03
CA GLU A 199 8.60 26.87 -6.62
C GLU A 199 8.02 26.98 -5.21
N ASN A 200 7.12 26.07 -4.83
CA ASN A 200 6.57 26.03 -3.49
C ASN A 200 7.65 25.59 -2.50
N ARG A 201 8.39 24.52 -2.81
CA ARG A 201 9.50 24.02 -1.99
C ARG A 201 10.61 25.06 -1.78
N ALA A 202 10.89 25.90 -2.78
CA ALA A 202 11.88 26.98 -2.65
C ALA A 202 11.49 28.07 -1.62
N LYS A 203 10.21 28.13 -1.21
CA LYS A 203 9.70 29.06 -0.20
C LYS A 203 9.59 28.41 1.18
N ILE A 204 9.90 27.13 1.30
CA ILE A 204 9.87 26.42 2.57
C ILE A 204 11.11 26.80 3.37
N ASP A 205 10.87 27.35 4.55
CA ASP A 205 11.91 27.73 5.50
C ASP A 205 11.76 26.95 6.81
N GLU A 206 12.67 27.19 7.75
CA GLU A 206 12.68 26.55 9.06
C GLU A 206 11.40 26.84 9.85
N ASP A 207 10.78 28.01 9.65
CA ASP A 207 9.55 28.39 10.36
C ASP A 207 8.37 27.55 9.87
N TYR A 208 8.25 27.31 8.56
CA TYR A 208 7.24 26.39 8.01
C TYR A 208 7.37 24.98 8.58
N ILE A 209 8.59 24.45 8.65
CA ILE A 209 8.85 23.12 9.23
C ILE A 209 8.43 23.08 10.71
N LYS A 210 8.79 24.10 11.49
CA LYS A 210 8.41 24.22 12.91
C LYS A 210 6.91 24.32 13.11
N GLU A 211 6.19 25.01 12.22
CA GLU A 211 4.73 25.10 12.28
C GLU A 211 4.07 23.73 12.10
N ILE A 212 4.53 22.94 11.14
CA ILE A 212 4.07 21.55 10.95
C ILE A 212 4.34 20.74 12.20
N GLN A 213 5.57 20.76 12.71
CA GLN A 213 5.96 19.97 13.89
C GLN A 213 5.13 20.34 15.11
N LYS A 214 4.98 21.63 15.38
CA LYS A 214 4.16 22.12 16.49
C LYS A 214 2.72 21.63 16.35
N TYR A 215 2.16 21.66 15.15
CA TYR A 215 0.82 21.16 14.89
C TYR A 215 0.70 19.66 15.22
N PHE A 216 1.66 18.83 14.80
CA PHE A 216 1.64 17.40 15.12
C PHE A 216 1.80 17.10 16.61
N ILE A 217 2.69 17.82 17.31
CA ILE A 217 2.89 17.66 18.75
C ILE A 217 1.65 18.08 19.55
N GLU A 218 1.01 19.19 19.16
CA GLU A 218 -0.16 19.72 19.87
C GLU A 218 -1.43 18.88 19.62
N ASN A 219 -1.49 18.10 18.54
CA ASN A 219 -2.67 17.34 18.11
C ASN A 219 -2.40 15.84 17.94
N GLU A 220 -1.34 15.30 18.58
CA GLU A 220 -0.89 13.91 18.40
C GLU A 220 -2.03 12.89 18.56
N GLU A 221 -2.79 12.97 19.67
CA GLU A 221 -3.90 12.06 19.95
C GLU A 221 -5.04 12.17 18.93
N GLU A 222 -5.39 13.38 18.50
CA GLU A 222 -6.43 13.60 17.49
C GLU A 222 -6.02 13.06 16.13
N ILE A 223 -4.76 13.26 15.74
CA ILE A 223 -4.21 12.75 14.48
C ILE A 223 -4.17 11.22 14.49
N LEU A 224 -3.71 10.59 15.58
CA LEU A 224 -3.69 9.13 15.70
C LEU A 224 -5.09 8.54 15.65
N ASN A 225 -6.05 9.14 16.36
CA ASN A 225 -7.45 8.71 16.29
C ASN A 225 -8.01 8.85 14.86
N LEU A 226 -7.69 9.93 14.15
CA LEU A 226 -8.13 10.12 12.77
C LEU A 226 -7.52 9.09 11.81
N VAL A 227 -6.24 8.74 11.96
CA VAL A 227 -5.62 7.65 11.18
C VAL A 227 -6.41 6.37 11.40
N GLN A 228 -6.66 6.01 12.66
CA GLN A 228 -7.43 4.81 13.01
C GLN A 228 -8.85 4.84 12.44
N GLU A 229 -9.58 5.95 12.58
CA GLU A 229 -10.94 6.11 12.02
C GLU A 229 -10.96 5.93 10.50
N LEU A 230 -9.96 6.48 9.81
CA LEU A 230 -9.82 6.36 8.36
C LEU A 230 -9.50 4.92 7.94
N GLU A 231 -8.63 4.23 8.67
CA GLU A 231 -8.30 2.82 8.45
C GLU A 231 -9.49 1.90 8.73
N GLU A 232 -10.25 2.14 9.79
CA GLU A 232 -11.50 1.42 10.10
C GLU A 232 -12.58 1.64 9.04
N GLY A 233 -12.56 2.79 8.37
CA GLY A 233 -13.42 3.12 7.24
C GLY A 233 -13.06 2.39 5.94
N LEU A 234 -11.89 1.72 5.86
CA LEU A 234 -11.51 0.98 4.66
C LEU A 234 -12.42 -0.25 4.45
N PRO A 235 -12.85 -0.52 3.21
CA PRO A 235 -13.67 -1.69 2.87
C PRO A 235 -12.83 -2.98 2.83
N LEU A 236 -12.14 -3.30 3.93
CA LEU A 236 -11.36 -4.52 4.06
C LEU A 236 -12.29 -5.74 3.97
N LYS A 237 -11.82 -6.80 3.31
CA LYS A 237 -12.55 -8.06 3.29
C LYS A 237 -12.52 -8.69 4.67
N LYS A 238 -13.72 -8.88 5.23
CA LYS A 238 -13.94 -9.66 6.44
C LYS A 238 -14.09 -11.12 6.03
N TYR A 239 -13.26 -11.98 6.58
CA TYR A 239 -13.36 -13.41 6.37
C TYR A 239 -14.17 -14.04 7.49
N THR A 240 -14.97 -15.05 7.17
CA THR A 240 -15.47 -15.93 8.23
C THR A 240 -14.39 -16.93 8.61
N LEU A 241 -14.47 -17.45 9.83
CA LEU A 241 -13.56 -18.51 10.28
C LEU A 241 -13.60 -19.71 9.32
N ASP A 242 -14.80 -20.14 8.93
CA ASP A 242 -15.01 -21.30 8.05
C ASP A 242 -14.48 -21.07 6.63
N GLU A 243 -14.55 -19.83 6.11
CA GLU A 243 -13.94 -19.49 4.80
C GLU A 243 -12.43 -19.73 4.79
N ILE A 244 -11.76 -19.51 5.92
CA ILE A 244 -10.30 -19.64 6.04
C ILE A 244 -9.89 -21.04 6.44
N ILE A 245 -10.53 -21.65 7.44
CA ILE A 245 -10.06 -22.92 8.02
C ILE A 245 -11.00 -24.12 7.79
N GLY A 246 -12.22 -23.90 7.33
CA GLY A 246 -13.23 -24.93 7.11
C GLY A 246 -14.04 -25.28 8.37
N GLU A 247 -15.23 -25.84 8.14
CA GLU A 247 -16.12 -26.36 9.19
C GLU A 247 -15.50 -27.58 9.90
N ASP A 248 -16.03 -27.98 11.06
CA ASP A 248 -15.41 -28.94 12.01
C ASP A 248 -14.68 -30.13 11.36
N ASP A 249 -15.32 -30.84 10.43
CA ASP A 249 -14.77 -32.08 9.85
C ASP A 249 -13.98 -31.87 8.53
N GLU A 250 -13.99 -30.66 7.96
CA GLU A 250 -13.47 -30.39 6.61
C GLU A 250 -12.42 -29.26 6.63
N LEU A 251 -11.48 -29.29 5.69
CA LEU A 251 -10.60 -28.14 5.44
C LEU A 251 -11.32 -27.17 4.51
N SER A 252 -11.05 -25.87 4.63
CA SER A 252 -11.52 -24.92 3.64
C SER A 252 -10.92 -25.24 2.26
N PHE A 253 -11.59 -24.80 1.19
CA PHE A 253 -11.02 -24.85 -0.16
C PHE A 253 -9.63 -24.21 -0.22
N TYR A 254 -9.42 -23.11 0.53
CA TYR A 254 -8.11 -22.46 0.59
C TYR A 254 -7.04 -23.40 1.17
N MET A 255 -7.33 -24.07 2.28
CA MET A 255 -6.41 -25.03 2.89
C MET A 255 -6.19 -26.27 2.02
N GLU A 256 -7.21 -26.72 1.28
CA GLU A 256 -7.08 -27.81 0.31
C GLU A 256 -6.11 -27.45 -0.82
N THR A 257 -6.21 -26.25 -1.39
CA THR A 257 -5.28 -25.82 -2.46
C THR A 257 -3.81 -25.80 -2.00
N LEU A 258 -3.55 -25.50 -0.72
CA LEU A 258 -2.20 -25.55 -0.15
C LEU A 258 -1.64 -26.97 -0.05
N LEU A 259 -2.48 -28.00 0.04
CA LEU A 259 -2.06 -29.40 -0.05
C LEU A 259 -1.68 -29.77 -1.47
N ASP A 260 -2.50 -29.36 -2.43
CA ASP A 260 -2.32 -29.68 -3.85
C ASP A 260 -1.04 -29.06 -4.41
N ASP A 261 -0.69 -27.85 -3.96
CA ASP A 261 0.54 -27.15 -4.34
C ASP A 261 1.78 -27.64 -3.55
N ALA A 262 1.64 -28.70 -2.73
CA ALA A 262 2.70 -29.29 -1.90
C ALA A 262 3.39 -28.31 -0.94
N HIS A 263 2.74 -27.21 -0.59
CA HIS A 263 3.25 -26.23 0.37
C HIS A 263 3.26 -26.76 1.82
N THR A 264 2.48 -27.81 2.11
CA THR A 264 2.31 -28.36 3.46
C THR A 264 1.73 -29.78 3.43
N ASN A 265 1.42 -30.36 4.60
CA ASN A 265 0.74 -31.65 4.72
C ASN A 265 -0.52 -31.56 5.59
N TYR A 266 -1.44 -32.51 5.40
CA TYR A 266 -2.75 -32.53 6.04
C TYR A 266 -2.67 -32.46 7.58
N ALA A 267 -1.70 -33.15 8.19
CA ALA A 267 -1.53 -33.15 9.64
C ALA A 267 -1.06 -31.79 10.18
N LYS A 268 -0.22 -31.05 9.44
CA LYS A 268 0.17 -29.66 9.78
C LYS A 268 -1.04 -28.74 9.66
N LEU A 269 -1.83 -28.88 8.59
CA LEU A 269 -3.03 -28.08 8.37
C LEU A 269 -4.09 -28.27 9.46
N LEU A 270 -4.38 -29.49 9.88
CA LEU A 270 -5.32 -29.72 11.00
C LEU A 270 -4.85 -29.05 12.30
N LYS A 271 -3.55 -29.07 12.59
CA LYS A 271 -3.01 -28.37 13.77
C LYS A 271 -3.19 -26.85 13.66
N ILE A 272 -2.95 -26.29 12.47
CA ILE A 272 -3.12 -24.86 12.21
C ILE A 272 -4.60 -24.49 12.35
N LYS A 273 -5.52 -25.30 11.78
CA LYS A 273 -6.98 -25.13 11.93
C LYS A 273 -7.39 -25.05 13.40
N GLU A 274 -6.99 -26.02 14.22
CA GLU A 274 -7.29 -26.03 15.65
C GLU A 274 -6.70 -24.80 16.37
N GLN A 275 -5.46 -24.42 16.03
CA GLN A 275 -4.83 -23.27 16.64
C GLN A 275 -5.58 -21.96 16.32
N ILE A 276 -5.91 -21.73 15.04
CA ILE A 276 -6.64 -20.53 14.61
C ILE A 276 -8.03 -20.48 15.25
N ARG A 277 -8.73 -21.62 15.31
CA ARG A 277 -10.06 -21.72 15.94
C ARG A 277 -10.01 -21.30 17.41
N ASN A 278 -9.08 -21.86 18.19
CA ASN A 278 -8.91 -21.51 19.60
C ASN A 278 -8.53 -20.04 19.77
N GLU A 279 -7.60 -19.50 18.97
CA GLU A 279 -7.19 -18.09 19.04
C GLU A 279 -8.33 -17.13 18.66
N TYR A 280 -9.21 -17.53 17.74
CA TYR A 280 -10.40 -16.76 17.38
C TYR A 280 -11.46 -16.78 18.50
N GLU A 281 -11.73 -17.95 19.09
CA GLU A 281 -12.66 -18.09 20.23
C GLU A 281 -12.17 -17.33 21.49
N GLU A 282 -10.86 -17.18 21.65
CA GLU A 282 -10.24 -16.37 22.70
C GLU A 282 -10.16 -14.86 22.37
N GLU A 283 -10.80 -14.41 21.28
CA GLU A 283 -10.82 -13.01 20.80
C GLU A 283 -9.43 -12.43 20.50
N LYS A 284 -8.44 -13.28 20.19
CA LYS A 284 -7.07 -12.87 19.81
C LYS A 284 -6.92 -12.57 18.32
N LEU A 285 -7.92 -12.91 17.51
CA LEU A 285 -7.94 -12.69 16.07
C LEU A 285 -9.15 -11.83 15.69
N LEU A 286 -9.01 -11.08 14.61
CA LEU A 286 -10.09 -10.32 13.99
C LEU A 286 -10.45 -10.99 12.65
N ASP A 287 -11.69 -10.82 12.18
CA ASP A 287 -12.15 -11.38 10.91
C ASP A 287 -11.25 -10.99 9.74
N GLU A 288 -10.74 -9.75 9.77
CA GLU A 288 -9.83 -9.23 8.76
C GLU A 288 -8.44 -9.89 8.83
N SER A 289 -7.99 -10.36 10.00
CA SER A 289 -6.62 -10.85 10.21
C SER A 289 -6.44 -12.37 10.07
N LEU A 290 -7.54 -13.11 9.89
CA LEU A 290 -7.55 -14.58 9.80
C LEU A 290 -6.62 -15.14 8.72
N LEU A 291 -6.60 -14.52 7.54
CA LEU A 291 -5.76 -14.99 6.43
C LEU A 291 -4.26 -14.80 6.71
N ILE A 292 -3.87 -13.65 7.29
CA ILE A 292 -2.46 -13.43 7.73
C ILE A 292 -2.08 -14.49 8.75
N ARG A 293 -2.98 -14.80 9.69
CA ARG A 293 -2.67 -15.79 10.72
C ARG A 293 -2.39 -17.16 10.12
N LEU A 294 -3.21 -17.58 9.15
CA LEU A 294 -3.00 -18.83 8.42
C LEU A 294 -1.64 -18.85 7.72
N GLU A 295 -1.30 -17.81 6.97
CA GLU A 295 -0.04 -17.74 6.24
C GLU A 295 1.18 -17.67 7.15
N TYR A 296 1.08 -16.95 8.26
CA TYR A 296 2.13 -16.92 9.28
C TYR A 296 2.42 -18.31 9.84
N LEU A 297 1.39 -19.10 10.15
CA LEU A 297 1.55 -20.45 10.68
C LEU A 297 2.02 -21.48 9.62
N LEU A 298 1.83 -21.18 8.34
CA LEU A 298 2.34 -21.99 7.24
C LEU A 298 3.84 -21.77 7.02
N ASN A 299 4.28 -20.52 7.06
CA ASN A 299 5.67 -20.13 6.88
C ASN A 299 6.49 -20.44 8.14
N ASP A 300 7.34 -21.47 8.10
CA ASP A 300 8.21 -21.80 9.22
C ASP A 300 9.19 -20.63 9.51
N ASN A 301 8.83 -19.76 10.47
CA ASN A 301 9.59 -18.68 11.10
C ASN A 301 10.84 -18.22 10.33
N LYS A 302 10.65 -17.46 9.24
CA LYS A 302 11.77 -16.70 8.67
C LYS A 302 12.06 -15.53 9.61
N THR A 303 13.31 -15.44 10.05
CA THR A 303 13.81 -14.28 10.78
C THR A 303 13.62 -13.04 9.90
N PRO A 304 12.97 -11.99 10.41
CA PRO A 304 12.69 -10.79 9.65
C PRO A 304 13.96 -9.95 9.47
N THR A 305 14.01 -9.20 8.37
CA THR A 305 15.15 -8.36 7.98
C THR A 305 14.88 -6.86 8.08
N ILE A 306 13.69 -6.45 8.55
CA ILE A 306 13.27 -5.05 8.61
C ILE A 306 13.21 -4.60 10.07
N THR A 307 13.94 -3.53 10.41
CA THR A 307 14.13 -3.00 11.78
C THR A 307 13.68 -1.54 11.94
N SER A 308 12.91 -0.99 11.01
CA SER A 308 12.70 0.45 10.87
C SER A 308 11.49 1.05 11.61
N HIS A 309 10.96 0.43 12.66
CA HIS A 309 9.91 1.05 13.49
C HIS A 309 10.28 1.03 14.97
N SER A 310 9.85 2.06 15.71
CA SER A 310 10.11 2.20 17.14
C SER A 310 9.39 1.15 18.00
N GLU A 311 8.35 0.54 17.45
CA GLU A 311 7.48 -0.39 18.15
C GLU A 311 7.47 -1.77 17.49
N THR A 312 7.22 -2.77 18.32
CA THR A 312 7.23 -4.16 17.88
C THR A 312 6.05 -4.94 18.46
N CYS A 313 5.48 -5.80 17.65
CA CYS A 313 4.44 -6.74 18.03
C CYS A 313 4.94 -7.63 19.17
N PRO A 314 4.22 -7.72 20.31
CA PRO A 314 4.66 -8.50 21.47
C PRO A 314 4.65 -10.03 21.23
N TYR A 315 4.05 -10.48 20.12
CA TYR A 315 3.91 -11.90 19.80
C TYR A 315 4.97 -12.42 18.82
N CYS A 316 5.45 -11.56 17.91
CA CYS A 316 6.39 -11.96 16.86
C CYS A 316 7.60 -11.02 16.73
N ASN A 317 7.69 -9.97 17.56
CA ASN A 317 8.72 -8.93 17.55
C ASN A 317 8.89 -8.21 16.20
N MET A 318 7.87 -8.26 15.36
CA MET A 318 7.85 -7.54 14.10
C MET A 318 7.50 -6.07 14.30
N PRO A 319 8.04 -5.17 13.46
CA PRO A 319 7.58 -3.78 13.39
C PRO A 319 6.05 -3.68 13.35
N THR A 320 5.48 -2.75 14.11
CA THR A 320 4.06 -2.40 14.11
C THR A 320 3.90 -0.90 14.30
N ASP A 321 2.80 -0.35 13.81
CA ASP A 321 2.43 1.03 14.05
C ASP A 321 1.48 1.14 15.26
N ASN A 322 1.54 2.25 15.99
CA ASN A 322 0.77 2.47 17.23
C ASN A 322 -0.76 2.37 17.04
N HIS A 323 -1.23 2.64 15.82
CA HIS A 323 -2.65 2.62 15.48
C HIS A 323 -3.11 1.26 14.92
N ASP A 324 -2.19 0.31 14.72
CA ASP A 324 -2.52 -1.01 14.16
C ASP A 324 -3.40 -1.81 15.13
N ARG A 325 -4.57 -2.28 14.67
CA ARG A 325 -5.47 -3.13 15.47
C ARG A 325 -4.98 -4.57 15.60
N PHE A 326 -4.14 -5.01 14.68
CA PHE A 326 -3.56 -6.35 14.64
C PHE A 326 -2.21 -6.29 13.94
N CYS A 327 -1.33 -7.22 14.28
CA CYS A 327 -0.02 -7.28 13.65
C CYS A 327 -0.16 -7.78 12.21
N HIS A 328 0.23 -6.95 11.24
CA HIS A 328 0.25 -7.29 9.81
C HIS A 328 1.23 -8.43 9.43
N PHE A 329 2.01 -8.92 10.39
CA PHE A 329 2.92 -10.05 10.18
C PHE A 329 2.39 -11.36 10.73
N CYS A 330 1.88 -11.38 11.97
CA CYS A 330 1.44 -12.62 12.62
C CYS A 330 -0.09 -12.76 12.73
N GLY A 331 -0.85 -11.72 12.41
CA GLY A 331 -2.31 -11.68 12.39
C GLY A 331 -2.97 -11.54 13.76
N LEU A 332 -2.19 -11.51 14.86
CA LEU A 332 -2.73 -11.38 16.21
C LEU A 332 -3.14 -9.94 16.51
N LYS A 333 -4.27 -9.79 17.18
CA LYS A 333 -4.80 -8.51 17.68
C LYS A 333 -3.77 -7.84 18.60
N LEU A 334 -3.54 -6.55 18.37
CA LEU A 334 -2.71 -5.70 19.22
C LEU A 334 -3.61 -5.04 20.28
N ILE A 335 -3.08 -4.88 21.50
CA ILE A 335 -3.84 -4.42 22.69
C ILE A 335 -3.73 -2.92 22.84
#